data_AF-A0A3D3ML01-F1
#
_entry.id   AF-A0A3D3ML01-F1
#
_cell.length_a   1.000
_cell.length_b   1.000
_cell.length_c   1.000
_cell.angle_alpha   90.00
_cell.angle_beta   90.00
_cell.angle_gamma   90.00
#
_symmetry.space_group_name_H-M   'P 1'
#
loop_
_entity.id
_entity.type
_entity.pdbx_description
1 polymer ?
#
loop_
_entity_poly.entity_id
_entity_poly.type
_entity_poly.pdbx_seq_one_letter_code
_entity_poly.pdbx_strand_id
1 'polypeptide(L)'
;MVKNLENASKIFAITDERGEILYQQPLNATFSDNHYWLCYADDKDNLYYYNSDYSEGKALIWNSELQKYDEKNFCSTQIHLPEKFKDELKNKATLTDCMSLQ
;
A
#
# COMPACT_ATOMS: atom_id res chain seq x y z
N MET A 1 -18.79 9.90 13.27
CA MET A 1 -19.91 10.29 12.38
C MET A 1 -19.33 10.67 11.02
N VAL A 2 -19.76 10.07 9.91
CA VAL A 2 -19.28 10.42 8.56
C VAL A 2 -20.01 11.69 8.12
N LYS A 3 -19.32 12.83 8.07
CA LYS A 3 -19.98 14.14 7.93
C LYS A 3 -19.86 14.81 6.56
N ASN A 4 -18.92 14.42 5.69
CA ASN A 4 -18.83 14.95 4.33
C ASN A 4 -18.05 14.04 3.38
N LEU A 5 -18.31 14.22 2.08
CA LEU A 5 -17.52 13.64 0.99
C LEU A 5 -16.61 14.74 0.44
N GLU A 6 -15.30 14.51 0.50
CA GLU A 6 -14.31 15.37 -0.15
C GLU A 6 -13.49 14.49 -1.09
N ASN A 7 -13.34 14.90 -2.36
CA ASN A 7 -12.70 14.10 -3.42
C ASN A 7 -13.27 12.66 -3.53
N ALA A 8 -14.60 12.53 -3.47
CA ALA A 8 -15.32 11.25 -3.49
C ALA A 8 -14.95 10.27 -2.34
N SER A 9 -14.25 10.74 -1.32
CA SER A 9 -13.86 9.94 -0.15
C SER A 9 -14.65 10.33 1.09
N LYS A 10 -15.08 9.33 1.87
CA LYS A 10 -15.77 9.55 3.14
C LYS A 10 -14.77 10.15 4.14
N ILE A 11 -15.16 11.21 4.83
CA ILE A 11 -14.38 11.78 5.94
C ILE A 11 -14.82 11.12 7.25
N PHE A 12 -13.86 10.70 8.08
CA PHE A 12 -14.16 10.34 9.47
C PHE A 12 -13.76 11.48 10.40
N ALA A 13 -14.49 11.63 11.51
CA ALA A 13 -14.24 12.65 12.51
C ALA A 13 -14.37 12.06 13.92
N ILE A 14 -13.47 12.48 14.80
CA ILE A 14 -13.51 12.25 16.25
C ILE A 14 -14.07 13.52 16.89
N THR A 15 -15.05 13.37 17.77
CA THR A 15 -15.71 14.49 18.46
C THR A 15 -15.60 14.36 19.96
N ASP A 16 -15.74 15.48 20.66
CA ASP A 16 -15.97 15.47 22.11
C ASP A 16 -17.42 15.03 22.44
N GLU A 17 -17.75 14.97 23.73
CA GLU A 17 -19.10 14.60 24.22
C GLU A 17 -20.20 15.61 23.83
N ARG A 18 -19.82 16.84 23.45
CA ARG A 18 -20.72 17.90 22.98
C ARG A 18 -20.90 17.88 21.46
N GLY A 19 -20.18 17.02 20.76
CA GLY A 19 -20.23 16.90 19.30
C GLY A 19 -19.30 17.84 18.55
N GLU A 20 -18.41 18.54 19.25
CA GLU A 20 -17.37 19.39 18.65
C GLU A 20 -16.29 18.53 18.00
N ILE A 21 -15.86 18.89 16.79
CA ILE A 21 -14.86 18.13 16.03
C ILE A 21 -13.48 18.40 16.64
N LEU A 22 -12.87 17.34 17.18
CA LEU A 22 -11.50 17.38 17.70
C LEU A 22 -10.49 17.03 16.60
N TYR A 23 -10.91 16.20 15.64
CA TYR A 23 -10.07 15.73 14.55
C TYR A 23 -10.92 15.23 13.38
N GLN A 24 -10.50 15.49 12.14
CA GLN A 24 -11.14 14.97 10.94
C GLN A 24 -10.11 14.69 9.85
N GLN A 25 -10.33 13.64 9.05
CA GLN A 25 -9.47 13.28 7.94
C GLN A 25 -10.23 12.48 6.86
N PRO A 26 -9.92 12.66 5.55
CA PRO A 26 -10.41 11.76 4.50
C PRO A 26 -9.97 10.31 4.75
N LEU A 27 -10.86 9.32 4.55
CA LEU A 27 -10.52 7.90 4.75
C LEU A 27 -9.36 7.40 3.88
N ASN A 28 -9.12 8.05 2.75
CA ASN A 28 -8.04 7.73 1.82
C ASN A 28 -6.77 8.56 2.06
N ALA A 29 -6.78 9.50 3.01
CA ALA A 29 -5.58 10.21 3.43
C ALA A 29 -4.83 9.39 4.48
N THR A 30 -3.50 9.43 4.44
CA THR A 30 -2.62 8.76 5.39
C THR A 30 -2.47 9.61 6.66
N PHE A 31 -2.22 9.00 7.82
CA PHE A 31 -2.04 9.74 9.07
C PHE A 31 -0.69 10.45 9.17
N SER A 32 0.26 10.09 8.30
CA SER A 32 1.62 10.60 8.27
C SER A 32 1.96 11.06 6.86
N ASP A 33 2.61 12.22 6.76
CA ASP A 33 3.17 12.72 5.50
C ASP A 33 4.34 11.84 5.00
N ASN A 34 4.91 11.01 5.88
CA ASN A 34 5.97 10.06 5.55
C ASN A 34 5.43 8.69 5.11
N HIS A 35 4.11 8.53 5.07
CA HIS A 35 3.44 7.29 4.68
C HIS A 35 3.50 7.14 3.18
N TYR A 36 4.25 6.15 2.71
CA TYR A 36 4.46 5.88 1.30
C TYR A 36 3.87 4.53 0.93
N TRP A 37 2.92 4.56 0.00
CA TRP A 37 2.41 3.37 -0.68
C TRP A 37 2.86 3.40 -2.12
N LEU A 38 3.34 2.27 -2.59
CA LEU A 38 3.61 2.05 -3.99
C LEU A 38 2.80 0.85 -4.43
N CYS A 39 2.12 0.97 -5.56
CA CYS A 39 1.32 -0.10 -6.14
C CYS A 39 1.58 -0.13 -7.66
N TYR A 40 1.83 -1.32 -8.19
CA TYR A 40 2.14 -1.54 -9.59
C TYR A 40 1.42 -2.78 -10.08
N ALA A 41 0.68 -2.65 -11.18
CA ALA A 41 0.10 -3.78 -11.91
C ALA A 41 0.89 -3.99 -13.20
N ASP A 42 1.28 -5.23 -13.50
CA ASP A 42 1.95 -5.57 -14.75
C ASP A 42 0.95 -5.99 -15.85
N ASP A 43 1.47 -6.25 -17.06
CA ASP A 43 0.66 -6.67 -18.22
C ASP A 43 0.11 -8.10 -18.10
N LYS A 44 0.39 -8.79 -16.98
CA LYS A 44 -0.04 -10.17 -16.69
C LYS A 44 -1.01 -10.20 -15.50
N ASP A 45 -1.59 -9.05 -15.15
CA ASP A 45 -2.49 -8.87 -14.01
C ASP A 45 -1.87 -9.20 -12.64
N ASN A 46 -0.54 -9.26 -12.53
CA ASN A 46 0.11 -9.38 -11.23
C ASN A 46 0.13 -8.02 -10.53
N LEU A 47 -0.08 -8.02 -9.21
CA LEU A 47 -0.04 -6.81 -8.39
C LEU A 47 1.18 -6.84 -7.48
N TYR A 48 1.93 -5.75 -7.45
CA TYR A 48 3.05 -5.55 -6.54
C TYR A 48 2.77 -4.31 -5.71
N TYR A 49 2.89 -4.42 -4.40
CA TYR A 49 2.71 -3.28 -3.53
C TYR A 49 3.71 -3.24 -2.40
N TYR A 50 4.04 -2.02 -1.98
CA TYR A 50 4.86 -1.73 -0.82
C TYR A 50 4.13 -0.74 0.07
N ASN A 51 4.18 -1.01 1.37
CA ASN A 51 3.66 -0.13 2.40
C ASN A 51 4.79 0.18 3.40
N SER A 52 5.15 1.46 3.51
CA SER A 52 6.19 1.92 4.44
C SER A 52 5.86 1.67 5.90
N ASP A 53 4.59 1.71 6.30
CA ASP A 53 4.18 1.55 7.70
C ASP A 53 4.54 0.19 8.27
N TYR A 54 4.39 -0.84 7.43
CA TYR A 54 4.76 -2.21 7.79
C TYR A 54 6.17 -2.55 7.30
N SER A 55 6.80 -1.68 6.51
CA SER A 55 8.04 -1.97 5.79
C SER A 55 7.95 -3.31 5.03
N GLU A 56 6.77 -3.61 4.49
CA GLU A 56 6.46 -4.88 3.85
C GLU A 56 6.20 -4.70 2.35
N GLY A 57 6.81 -5.59 1.58
CA GLY A 57 6.64 -5.70 0.14
C GLY A 57 5.92 -6.99 -0.24
N LYS A 58 4.81 -6.87 -0.96
CA LYS A 58 3.92 -7.98 -1.31
C LYS A 58 3.69 -8.05 -2.81
N ALA A 59 3.59 -9.27 -3.32
CA ALA A 59 3.21 -9.58 -4.69
C ALA A 59 2.00 -10.52 -4.68
N LEU A 60 0.92 -10.13 -5.35
CA LEU A 60 -0.20 -11.00 -5.69
C LEU A 60 0.06 -11.54 -7.10
N ILE A 61 0.37 -12.83 -7.18
CA ILE A 61 0.68 -13.50 -8.44
C ILE A 61 -0.45 -14.47 -8.76
N TRP A 62 -0.99 -14.42 -9.98
CA TRP A 62 -2.05 -15.34 -10.38
C TRP A 62 -1.54 -16.79 -10.46
N ASN A 63 -2.21 -17.69 -9.74
CA ASN A 63 -1.97 -19.12 -9.79
C ASN A 63 -3.05 -19.78 -10.66
N SER A 64 -2.66 -20.22 -11.87
CA SER A 64 -3.58 -20.84 -12.82
C SER A 64 -4.08 -22.22 -12.39
N GLU A 65 -3.31 -22.95 -11.59
CA GLU A 65 -3.70 -24.29 -11.11
C GLU A 65 -4.80 -24.19 -10.06
N LEU A 66 -4.69 -23.22 -9.15
CA LEU A 66 -5.62 -23.00 -8.06
C LEU A 66 -6.72 -21.96 -8.39
N GLN A 67 -6.65 -21.33 -9.57
CA GLN A 67 -7.53 -20.25 -10.03
C GLN A 67 -7.70 -19.13 -8.98
N LYS A 68 -6.60 -18.72 -8.35
CA LYS A 68 -6.60 -17.66 -7.34
C LYS A 68 -5.27 -16.91 -7.34
N TYR A 69 -5.24 -15.74 -6.69
CA TYR A 69 -3.97 -15.06 -6.42
C TYR A 69 -3.27 -15.68 -5.22
N ASP A 70 -1.97 -15.92 -5.37
CA ASP A 70 -1.07 -16.25 -4.28
C ASP A 70 -0.35 -14.97 -3.83
N GLU A 71 -0.47 -14.64 -2.54
CA GLU A 71 0.31 -13.56 -1.94
C GLU A 71 1.69 -14.06 -1.53
N LYS A 72 2.72 -13.32 -1.94
CA LYS A 72 4.11 -13.58 -1.54
C LYS A 72 4.74 -12.30 -1.02
N ASN A 73 5.56 -12.42 0.02
CA ASN A 73 6.42 -11.32 0.43
C ASN A 73 7.68 -11.35 -0.44
N PHE A 74 7.88 -10.33 -1.27
CA PHE A 74 9.00 -10.28 -2.23
C PHE A 74 10.34 -9.91 -1.58
N CYS A 75 10.36 -9.55 -0.30
CA CYS A 75 11.61 -9.36 0.45
C CYS A 75 12.10 -10.64 1.10
N SER A 76 11.21 -11.56 1.47
CA SER A 76 11.56 -12.90 1.98
C SER A 76 11.59 -13.99 0.90
N THR A 77 11.11 -13.70 -0.30
CA THR A 77 11.06 -14.64 -1.41
C THR A 77 11.56 -13.95 -2.66
N GLN A 78 12.50 -14.58 -3.36
CA GLN A 78 13.04 -14.01 -4.59
C GLN A 78 12.00 -14.10 -5.71
N ILE A 79 11.54 -12.94 -6.17
CA ILE A 79 10.56 -12.77 -7.24
C ILE A 79 11.13 -11.77 -8.24
N HIS A 80 10.88 -11.99 -9.53
CA HIS A 80 11.24 -11.02 -10.54
C HIS A 80 10.26 -9.84 -10.50
N LEU A 81 10.70 -8.72 -9.89
CA LEU A 81 9.93 -7.48 -9.85
C LEU A 81 10.06 -6.70 -11.17
N PRO A 82 9.01 -6.01 -11.63
CA PRO A 82 9.09 -5.09 -12.76
C PRO A 82 10.14 -3.99 -12.53
N GLU A 83 10.97 -3.68 -13.54
CA GLU A 83 12.07 -2.72 -13.38
C GLU A 83 11.60 -1.32 -12.95
N LYS A 84 10.49 -0.82 -13.52
CA LYS A 84 9.89 0.45 -13.08
C LYS A 84 9.55 0.46 -11.59
N PHE A 85 8.96 -0.63 -11.10
CA PHE A 85 8.60 -0.77 -9.68
C PHE A 85 9.85 -0.86 -8.80
N LYS A 86 10.89 -1.60 -9.23
CA LYS A 86 12.18 -1.63 -8.52
C LYS A 86 12.82 -0.26 -8.40
N ASP A 87 12.84 0.52 -9.49
CA ASP A 87 13.44 1.85 -9.51
C ASP A 87 12.70 2.81 -8.58
N GLU A 88 11.37 2.73 -8.53
CA GLU A 88 10.57 3.51 -7.58
C GLU A 88 10.81 3.08 -6.12
N LEU A 89 10.96 1.78 -5.86
CA LEU A 89 11.29 1.26 -4.52
C LEU A 89 12.66 1.75 -4.04
N LYS A 90 13.70 1.71 -4.88
CA LYS A 90 15.05 2.14 -4.49
C LYS A 90 15.12 3.59 -4.04
N ASN A 91 14.26 4.44 -4.57
CA ASN A 91 14.26 5.87 -4.25
C ASN A 91 13.43 6.24 -3.01
N LYS A 92 12.47 5.40 -2.61
CA LYS A 92 11.43 5.79 -1.65
C LYS A 92 11.11 4.75 -0.57
N ALA A 93 11.57 3.52 -0.71
CA ALA A 93 11.30 2.46 0.26
C ALA A 93 12.40 2.39 1.32
N THR A 94 11.99 2.14 2.57
CA THR A 94 12.88 1.83 3.70
C THR A 94 13.14 0.33 3.82
N LEU A 95 13.05 -0.42 2.71
CA LEU A 95 13.25 -1.87 2.67
C LEU A 95 14.74 -2.21 2.86
N THR A 96 15.10 -2.69 4.03
CA THR A 96 16.41 -3.31 4.31
C THR A 96 16.34 -4.82 4.04
N ASP A 97 17.42 -5.40 3.51
CA ASP A 97 17.56 -6.85 3.29
C ASP A 97 16.48 -7.51 2.42
N CYS A 98 15.98 -6.80 1.42
CA CYS A 98 14.96 -7.31 0.51
C CYS A 98 15.56 -8.16 -0.62
N MET A 99 15.30 -9.47 -0.61
CA MET A 99 15.88 -10.42 -1.57
C MET A 99 15.62 -10.07 -3.05
N SER A 100 14.45 -9.55 -3.38
CA SER A 100 14.11 -9.22 -4.78
C SER A 100 14.68 -7.87 -5.28
N LEU A 101 15.37 -7.13 -4.42
CA LEU A 101 16.02 -5.86 -4.74
C LEU A 101 17.56 -5.95 -4.76
N GLN A 102 18.13 -7.07 -4.30
CA GLN A 102 19.56 -7.40 -4.39
C GLN A 102 19.90 -7.94 -5.78
#